data_AF-A0A1I3UPZ1-F1
#
_entry.id   AF-A0A1I3UPZ1-F1
#
_cell.length_a   1.000
_cell.length_b   1.000
_cell.length_c   1.000
_cell.angle_alpha   90.00
_cell.angle_beta   90.00
_cell.angle_gamma   90.00
#
_symmetry.space_group_name_H-M   'P 1'
#
loop_
_entity.id
_entity.type
_entity.pdbx_description
1 polymer ?
#
loop_
_entity_poly.entity_id
_entity_poly.type
_entity_poly.pdbx_seq_one_letter_code
_entity_poly.pdbx_strand_id
1 'polypeptide(L)'
;MKNLVENLNNNLSNLNFHLTNVDELARTLLETGLIEQLAKHLPEIAAFIRRTFPVEEPKLYLPDVLGYLGISRRSYFRKVASGDLVPRKWEGPDFFYPSDLEEELKESKRRGRI
;
A
#
# COMPACT_ATOMS: atom_id res chain seq x y z
N MET A 1 48.95 8.55 -0.14
CA MET A 1 48.13 9.75 0.16
C MET A 1 47.69 10.51 -1.10
N LYS A 2 48.57 10.86 -2.05
CA LYS A 2 48.19 11.60 -3.28
C LYS A 2 47.06 10.93 -4.10
N ASN A 3 47.16 9.63 -4.40
CA ASN A 3 46.10 8.90 -5.15
C ASN A 3 44.74 8.87 -4.45
N LEU A 4 44.71 8.89 -3.11
CA LEU A 4 43.44 8.88 -2.36
C LEU A 4 42.73 10.23 -2.47
N VAL A 5 43.48 11.32 -2.33
CA VAL A 5 42.97 12.69 -2.46
C VAL A 5 42.48 12.96 -3.87
N GLU A 6 43.20 12.49 -4.88
CA GLU A 6 42.82 12.62 -6.29
C GLU A 6 41.53 11.85 -6.61
N ASN A 7 41.40 10.61 -6.13
CA ASN A 7 40.17 9.84 -6.27
C ASN A 7 38.97 10.50 -5.57
N LEU A 8 39.16 11.07 -4.37
CA LEU A 8 38.11 11.80 -3.67
C LEU A 8 37.66 13.04 -4.44
N ASN A 9 38.60 13.80 -5.01
CA ASN A 9 38.29 14.99 -5.81
C ASN A 9 37.53 14.64 -7.10
N ASN A 10 37.90 13.53 -7.75
CA ASN A 10 37.19 13.04 -8.93
C ASN A 10 35.75 12.63 -8.59
N ASN A 11 35.57 11.91 -7.47
CA ASN A 11 34.23 11.52 -7.00
C ASN A 11 33.38 12.73 -6.64
N LEU A 12 33.94 13.74 -5.94
CA LEU A 12 33.25 14.98 -5.62
C LEU A 12 32.84 15.76 -6.86
N SER A 13 33.72 15.81 -7.87
CA SER A 13 33.44 16.49 -9.14
C SER A 13 32.30 15.81 -9.90
N ASN A 14 32.31 14.47 -9.96
CA ASN A 14 31.21 13.70 -10.55
C ASN A 14 29.90 13.90 -9.80
N LEU A 15 29.93 13.88 -8.46
CA LEU A 15 28.74 14.10 -7.64
C LEU A 15 28.14 15.49 -7.91
N ASN A 16 28.99 16.51 -7.98
CA ASN A 16 28.57 17.89 -8.21
C ASN A 16 27.96 18.06 -9.62
N PHE A 17 28.53 17.39 -10.62
CA PHE A 17 27.96 17.36 -11.98
C PHE A 17 26.54 16.78 -11.99
N HIS A 18 26.33 15.63 -11.35
CA HIS A 18 25.01 15.02 -11.28
C HIS A 18 24.01 15.87 -10.49
N LEU A 19 24.42 16.49 -9.38
CA LEU A 19 23.56 17.38 -8.60
C LEU A 19 23.12 18.62 -9.40
N THR A 20 24.01 19.18 -10.21
CA THR A 20 23.68 20.31 -11.08
C THR A 20 22.62 19.93 -12.10
N ASN A 21 22.77 18.78 -12.75
CA ASN A 21 21.79 18.29 -13.72
C ASN A 21 20.42 18.03 -13.08
N VAL A 22 20.39 17.53 -11.84
CA VAL A 22 19.14 17.31 -11.10
C VAL A 22 18.48 18.64 -10.73
N ASP A 23 19.26 19.65 -10.32
CA ASP A 23 18.73 21.00 -10.03
C ASP A 23 18.13 21.65 -11.28
N GLU A 24 18.83 21.56 -12.41
CA GLU A 24 18.37 22.13 -13.68
C GLU A 24 17.08 21.44 -14.19
N LEU A 25 17.01 20.12 -14.09
CA LEU A 25 15.79 19.37 -14.39
C LEU A 25 14.64 19.77 -13.46
N ALA A 26 14.90 19.87 -12.15
CA ALA A 26 13.88 20.25 -11.17
C ALA A 26 13.32 21.66 -11.44
N ARG A 27 14.17 22.63 -11.76
CA ARG A 27 13.75 23.98 -12.16
C ARG A 27 12.91 23.95 -13.42
N THR A 28 13.37 23.25 -14.44
CA THR A 28 12.63 23.14 -15.71
C THR A 28 11.24 22.54 -15.50
N LEU A 29 11.13 21.48 -14.70
CA LEU A 29 9.84 20.84 -14.40
C LEU A 29 8.88 21.76 -13.62
N LEU A 30 9.40 22.62 -12.74
CA LEU A 30 8.62 23.61 -11.99
C LEU A 30 8.21 24.79 -12.89
N GLU A 31 9.14 25.36 -13.66
CA GLU A 31 8.90 26.54 -14.51
C GLU A 31 7.92 26.24 -15.65
N THR A 32 7.98 25.03 -16.21
CA THR A 32 7.07 24.60 -17.27
C THR A 32 5.67 24.28 -16.77
N GLY A 33 5.46 24.19 -15.46
CA GLY A 33 4.18 23.78 -14.87
C GLY A 33 3.81 22.31 -15.14
N LEU A 34 4.76 21.50 -15.61
CA LEU A 34 4.53 20.10 -15.97
C LEU A 34 4.13 19.27 -14.75
N ILE A 35 4.70 19.57 -13.58
CA ILE A 35 4.36 18.89 -12.33
C ILE A 35 2.89 19.15 -11.96
N GLU A 36 2.42 20.39 -12.10
CA GLU A 36 1.05 20.80 -11.82
C GLU A 36 0.06 20.19 -12.82
N GLN A 37 0.44 20.12 -14.09
CA GLN A 37 -0.36 19.45 -15.12
C GLN A 37 -0.49 17.95 -14.84
N LEU A 38 0.62 17.27 -14.53
CA LEU A 38 0.61 15.86 -14.14
C LEU A 38 -0.22 15.65 -12.87
N ALA A 39 -0.07 16.51 -11.87
CA ALA A 39 -0.81 16.43 -10.62
C ALA A 39 -2.33 16.52 -10.82
N LYS A 40 -2.82 17.28 -11.81
CA LYS A 40 -4.25 17.33 -12.15
C LYS A 40 -4.79 16.00 -12.66
N HIS A 41 -3.97 15.23 -13.37
CA HIS A 41 -4.37 13.94 -13.94
C HIS A 41 -4.05 12.74 -13.03
N LEU A 42 -3.22 12.92 -12.00
CA LEU A 42 -2.90 11.86 -11.03
C LEU A 42 -4.13 11.20 -10.40
N PRO A 43 -5.21 11.91 -10.00
CA PRO A 43 -6.40 11.27 -9.43
C PRO A 43 -7.09 10.32 -10.42
N GLU A 44 -7.20 10.71 -11.69
CA GLU A 44 -7.80 9.89 -12.75
C GLU A 44 -6.93 8.69 -13.07
N ILE A 45 -5.62 8.88 -13.20
CA ILE A 45 -4.65 7.80 -13.42
C ILE A 45 -4.70 6.82 -12.25
N ALA A 46 -4.72 7.31 -11.01
CA ALA A 46 -4.79 6.47 -9.82
C ALA A 46 -6.14 5.72 -9.73
N ALA A 47 -7.25 6.36 -10.10
CA ALA A 47 -8.56 5.70 -10.16
C ALA A 47 -8.60 4.61 -11.25
N PHE A 48 -8.02 4.90 -12.42
CA PHE A 48 -7.88 3.94 -13.51
C PHE A 48 -7.02 2.74 -13.10
N ILE A 49 -5.87 2.98 -12.46
CA ILE A 49 -4.99 1.91 -11.95
C ILE A 49 -5.73 1.07 -10.91
N ARG A 50 -6.39 1.68 -9.91
CA ARG A 50 -7.16 0.95 -8.89
C ARG A 50 -8.28 0.10 -9.47
N ARG A 51 -8.93 0.56 -10.54
CA ARG A 51 -10.01 -0.17 -11.22
C ARG A 51 -9.48 -1.32 -12.08
N THR A 52 -8.36 -1.11 -12.77
CA THR A 52 -7.79 -2.07 -13.72
C THR A 52 -6.97 -3.14 -13.00
N PHE A 53 -6.29 -2.74 -11.94
CA PHE A 53 -5.47 -3.56 -11.07
C PHE A 53 -5.99 -3.37 -9.65
N PRO A 54 -7.07 -4.09 -9.25
CA PRO A 54 -7.47 -4.11 -7.85
C PRO A 54 -6.26 -4.51 -7.03
N VAL A 55 -6.00 -3.76 -5.96
CA VAL A 55 -4.90 -4.07 -5.03
C VAL A 55 -5.09 -5.51 -4.60
N GLU A 56 -4.09 -6.37 -4.84
CA GLU A 56 -4.15 -7.74 -4.36
C GLU A 56 -4.28 -7.70 -2.83
N GLU A 57 -5.49 -7.96 -2.36
CA GLU A 57 -5.77 -8.00 -0.95
C GLU A 57 -5.08 -9.23 -0.33
N PRO A 58 -4.43 -9.08 0.84
CA PRO A 58 -3.82 -10.22 1.49
C PRO A 58 -4.91 -11.20 1.93
N LYS A 59 -4.67 -12.51 1.73
CA LYS A 59 -5.53 -13.56 2.28
C LYS A 59 -5.39 -13.57 3.80
N LEU A 60 -6.50 -13.39 4.50
CA LEU A 60 -6.60 -13.51 5.94
C LEU A 60 -7.08 -14.92 6.30
N TYR A 61 -6.24 -15.65 7.02
CA TYR A 61 -6.62 -16.96 7.56
C TYR A 61 -7.19 -16.80 8.97
N LEU A 62 -7.72 -17.88 9.55
CA LEU A 62 -8.41 -17.83 10.83
C LEU A 62 -7.73 -16.98 11.91
N PRO A 63 -6.42 -17.13 12.22
CA PRO A 63 -5.77 -16.31 13.25
C PRO A 63 -5.84 -14.81 12.94
N ASP A 64 -5.61 -14.46 11.66
CA ASP A 64 -5.64 -13.08 11.19
C ASP A 64 -7.04 -12.50 11.28
N VAL A 65 -8.08 -13.27 10.92
CA VAL A 65 -9.49 -12.85 11.02
C VAL A 65 -9.89 -12.58 12.46
N LEU A 66 -9.44 -13.40 13.42
CA LEU A 66 -9.72 -13.18 14.84
C LEU A 66 -9.10 -11.89 15.35
N GLY A 67 -7.84 -11.61 14.97
CA GLY A 67 -7.16 -10.36 15.28
C GLY A 67 -7.81 -9.17 14.59
N TYR A 68 -8.13 -9.31 13.30
CA TYR A 68 -8.70 -8.27 12.46
C TYR A 68 -10.09 -7.83 12.91
N LEU A 69 -10.89 -8.75 13.46
CA LEU A 69 -12.24 -8.46 13.97
C LEU A 69 -12.30 -8.30 15.50
N GLY A 70 -11.22 -8.57 16.23
CA GLY A 70 -11.22 -8.52 17.70
C GLY A 70 -12.19 -9.52 18.33
N ILE A 71 -12.36 -10.70 17.73
CA ILE A 71 -13.33 -11.71 18.18
C ILE A 71 -12.65 -13.02 18.59
N SER A 72 -13.31 -13.78 19.46
CA SER A 72 -12.85 -15.12 19.84
C SER A 72 -13.19 -16.16 18.76
N ARG A 73 -12.44 -17.27 18.75
CA ARG A 73 -12.68 -18.41 17.86
C ARG A 73 -14.12 -18.95 17.94
N ARG A 74 -14.72 -18.96 19.14
CA ARG A 74 -16.13 -19.34 19.32
C ARG A 74 -17.09 -18.39 18.61
N SER A 75 -16.84 -17.08 18.70
CA SER A 75 -17.67 -16.08 18.02
C SER A 75 -17.54 -16.19 16.51
N TYR A 76 -16.32 -16.46 16.01
CA TYR A 76 -16.08 -16.74 14.59
C TYR A 76 -16.95 -17.90 14.09
N PHE A 77 -16.87 -19.08 14.70
CA PHE A 77 -17.64 -20.23 14.24
C PHE A 77 -19.16 -20.02 14.33
N ARG A 78 -19.64 -19.29 15.34
CA ARG A 78 -21.05 -18.91 15.43
C ARG A 78 -21.47 -18.03 14.25
N LYS A 79 -20.63 -17.07 13.86
CA LYS A 79 -20.88 -16.16 12.74
C LYS A 79 -20.81 -16.87 11.39
N VAL A 80 -19.92 -17.84 11.25
CA VAL A 80 -19.90 -18.71 10.06
C VAL A 80 -21.18 -19.55 10.00
N ALA A 81 -21.64 -20.09 11.14
CA ALA A 81 -22.88 -20.88 11.19
C ALA A 81 -24.15 -20.04 10.94
N SER A 82 -24.17 -18.75 11.32
CA SER A 82 -25.29 -17.85 11.01
C SER A 82 -25.24 -17.26 9.60
N GLY A 83 -24.11 -17.40 8.89
CA GLY A 83 -23.89 -16.80 7.57
C GLY A 83 -23.37 -15.35 7.61
N ASP A 84 -23.14 -14.78 8.79
CA ASP A 84 -22.56 -13.43 8.96
C ASP A 84 -21.10 -13.38 8.44
N LEU A 85 -20.40 -14.52 8.46
CA LEU A 85 -19.06 -14.67 7.89
C LEU A 85 -19.08 -15.80 6.87
N VAL A 86 -18.76 -15.50 5.62
CA VAL A 86 -18.73 -16.49 4.53
C VAL A 86 -17.29 -16.69 4.05
N PRO A 87 -16.58 -17.71 4.56
CA PRO A 87 -15.20 -17.98 4.14
C PRO A 87 -15.15 -18.38 2.67
N ARG A 88 -14.12 -17.91 1.97
CA ARG A 88 -13.81 -18.36 0.62
C ARG A 88 -13.07 -19.69 0.69
N LYS A 89 -13.48 -20.62 -0.18
CA LYS A 89 -12.85 -21.94 -0.32
C LYS A 89 -11.84 -21.91 -1.46
N TRP A 90 -10.64 -22.43 -1.20
CA TRP A 90 -9.62 -22.70 -2.21
C TRP A 90 -9.03 -24.10 -1.95
N GLU A 91 -8.12 -24.56 -2.81
CA GLU A 91 -7.27 -25.72 -2.53
C GLU A 91 -6.35 -25.40 -1.34
N GLY A 92 -6.88 -25.47 -0.12
CA GLY A 92 -6.21 -25.05 1.11
C GLY A 92 -7.18 -24.65 2.24
N PRO A 93 -6.67 -24.04 3.32
CA PRO A 93 -7.49 -23.52 4.40
C PRO A 93 -8.43 -22.41 3.93
N ASP A 94 -9.60 -22.34 4.55
CA ASP A 94 -10.55 -21.24 4.38
C ASP A 94 -9.88 -19.88 4.67
N PHE A 95 -10.19 -18.89 3.84
CA PHE A 95 -9.63 -17.54 3.96
C PHE A 95 -10.68 -16.46 3.65
N PHE A 96 -10.34 -15.23 3.99
CA PHE A 96 -11.10 -14.03 3.67
C PHE A 96 -10.18 -12.99 3.03
N TYR A 97 -10.74 -12.15 2.18
CA TYR A 97 -10.15 -10.84 1.91
C TYR A 97 -10.68 -9.83 2.94
N PRO A 98 -9.89 -8.80 3.33
CA PRO A 98 -10.36 -7.67 4.12
C PRO A 98 -11.72 -7.11 3.67
N SER A 99 -11.96 -7.02 2.35
CA SER A 99 -13.25 -6.58 1.78
C SER A 99 -14.43 -7.47 2.18
N ASP A 100 -14.22 -8.79 2.34
CA ASP A 100 -15.25 -9.73 2.80
C ASP A 100 -15.64 -9.49 4.28
N LEU A 101 -14.82 -8.76 5.04
CA LEU A 101 -14.99 -8.54 6.47
C LEU A 101 -15.47 -7.12 6.83
N GLU A 102 -15.72 -6.25 5.85
CA GLU A 102 -15.99 -4.83 6.10
C GLU A 102 -17.18 -4.58 7.03
N GLU A 103 -18.30 -5.28 6.82
CA GLU A 103 -19.51 -5.10 7.61
C GLU A 103 -19.29 -5.54 9.06
N GLU A 104 -18.63 -6.68 9.24
CA GLU A 104 -18.29 -7.21 10.56
C GLU A 104 -17.23 -6.37 11.27
N LEU A 105 -16.29 -5.78 10.53
CA LEU A 105 -15.32 -4.84 11.07
C LEU A 105 -16.02 -3.56 11.57
N LYS A 106 -16.95 -3.01 10.79
CA LYS A 106 -17.78 -1.86 11.20
C LYS A 106 -18.55 -2.19 12.48
N GLU A 107 -19.14 -3.38 12.55
CA GLU A 107 -19.88 -3.82 13.73
C GLU A 107 -18.98 -4.04 14.96
N SER A 108 -17.78 -4.61 14.78
CA SER A 108 -16.80 -4.76 15.85
C SER A 108 -16.33 -3.41 16.39
N LYS A 109 -16.07 -2.43 15.52
CA LYS A 109 -15.75 -1.03 15.92
C LYS A 109 -16.91 -0.39 16.68
N ARG A 110 -18.15 -0.53 16.18
CA ARG A 110 -19.35 -0.02 16.86
C ARG A 110 -19.52 -0.59 18.27
N ARG A 111 -19.10 -1.85 18.48
CA ARG A 111 -19.12 -2.53 19.79
C ARG A 111 -17.87 -2.29 20.65
N GLY A 112 -16.88 -1.53 20.17
CA GLY A 112 -15.64 -1.24 20.89
C GLY A 112 -14.73 -2.45 21.09
N ARG A 113 -14.76 -3.43 20.17
CA ARG A 113 -13.83 -4.58 20.21
C ARG A 113 -12.45 -4.25 19.62
N ILE A 114 -12.43 -3.25 18.74
CA ILE A 114 -11.27 -2.66 18.05
C ILE A 114 -11.42 -1.15 18.14
#